data_AF-A0A4Q3JAJ6-F1
#
_entry.id   AF-A0A4Q3JAJ6-F1
#
_cell.length_a   1.000
_cell.length_b   1.000
_cell.length_c   1.000
_cell.angle_alpha   90.00
_cell.angle_beta   90.00
_cell.angle_gamma   90.00
#
_symmetry.space_group_name_H-M   'P 1'
#
loop_
_entity.id
_entity.type
_entity.pdbx_description
1 polymer ?
#
loop_
_entity_poly.entity_id
_entity_poly.type
_entity_poly.pdbx_seq_one_letter_code
_entity_poly.pdbx_strand_id
1 'polypeptide(L)'
;MAALIRNGVTIDDTFAEAFPMSGTGVIVTAVNERWVMAAAQSMTGFATSVIACGCEAGIDRMLSPDETPDGRPGARLLIFGMEPVGLAKMLATRLGQCILTSPSSACYAGLEGETRIDLGNAIRYFADGWQVSKKFGDKHFWRMPVMEGEFLCEAETGLTGKAVGGGNLLFLAKDAAHALRAAEAAVDAIHK
;
A
#
# COMPACT_ATOMS: atom_id res chain seq x y z
N MET A 1 3.89 -37.99 12.11
CA MET A 1 3.15 -37.13 13.04
C MET A 1 1.68 -37.17 12.64
N ALA A 2 0.75 -37.11 13.61
CA ALA A 2 -0.68 -37.14 13.27
C ALA A 2 -1.07 -35.80 12.64
N ALA A 3 -1.74 -35.84 11.48
CA ALA A 3 -2.16 -34.63 10.80
C ALA A 3 -3.12 -33.83 11.69
N LEU A 4 -2.93 -32.51 11.77
CA LEU A 4 -3.82 -31.63 12.51
C LEU A 4 -5.17 -31.59 11.79
N ILE A 5 -6.27 -31.81 12.51
CA ILE A 5 -7.62 -31.71 11.93
C ILE A 5 -8.35 -30.52 12.54
N ARG A 6 -8.84 -29.61 11.71
CA ARG A 6 -9.66 -28.45 12.12
C ARG A 6 -10.92 -28.38 11.27
N ASN A 7 -12.08 -28.30 11.93
CA ASN A 7 -13.39 -28.30 11.28
C ASN A 7 -13.58 -29.47 10.28
N GLY A 8 -13.01 -30.64 10.58
CA GLY A 8 -13.04 -31.80 9.70
C GLY A 8 -12.14 -31.72 8.47
N VAL A 9 -11.30 -30.68 8.36
CA VAL A 9 -10.30 -30.50 7.30
C VAL A 9 -8.93 -30.88 7.85
N THR A 10 -8.22 -31.73 7.11
CA THR A 10 -6.83 -32.09 7.39
C THR A 10 -5.91 -30.93 7.03
N ILE A 11 -4.97 -30.62 7.92
CA ILE A 11 -3.90 -29.65 7.72
C ILE A 11 -2.59 -30.44 7.69
N ASP A 12 -1.87 -30.31 6.58
CA ASP A 12 -0.58 -30.96 6.41
C ASP A 12 0.47 -30.35 7.36
N ASP A 13 1.23 -31.22 8.01
CA ASP A 13 2.33 -30.84 8.90
C ASP A 13 3.56 -30.40 8.07
N THR A 14 3.48 -29.17 7.57
CA THR A 14 4.47 -28.55 6.68
C THR A 14 4.59 -27.05 7.00
N PHE A 15 5.44 -26.33 6.27
CA PHE A 15 5.68 -24.91 6.43
C PHE A 15 5.57 -24.15 5.10
N ALA A 16 5.34 -22.84 5.19
CA ALA A 16 5.45 -21.92 4.06
C ALA A 16 6.82 -21.25 4.07
N GLU A 17 7.58 -21.39 2.98
CA GLU A 17 8.86 -20.70 2.82
C GLU A 17 8.62 -19.28 2.30
N ALA A 18 8.94 -18.29 3.14
CA ALA A 18 8.80 -16.87 2.84
C ALA A 18 10.18 -16.22 2.66
N PHE A 19 10.19 -15.01 2.10
CA PHE A 19 11.42 -14.32 1.72
C PHE A 19 11.50 -12.93 2.35
N PRO A 20 12.70 -12.45 2.70
CA PRO A 20 12.89 -11.08 3.16
C PRO A 20 12.59 -10.10 2.03
N MET A 21 11.96 -8.98 2.36
CA MET A 21 11.62 -7.90 1.45
C MET A 21 11.87 -6.53 2.09
N SER A 22 11.95 -5.52 1.23
CA SER A 22 11.76 -4.13 1.66
C SER A 22 10.27 -3.78 1.60
N GLY A 23 9.78 -3.04 2.58
CA GLY A 23 8.38 -2.63 2.66
C GLY A 23 8.22 -1.19 3.12
N THR A 24 7.18 -0.53 2.62
CA THR A 24 6.73 0.79 3.06
C THR A 24 5.20 0.85 3.05
N GLY A 25 4.65 1.91 3.63
CA GLY A 25 3.23 2.20 3.57
C GLY A 25 2.97 3.69 3.36
N VAL A 26 1.83 3.99 2.74
CA VAL A 26 1.29 5.35 2.61
C VAL A 26 -0.16 5.38 3.05
N ILE A 27 -0.61 6.55 3.48
CA ILE A 27 -2.03 6.82 3.72
C ILE A 27 -2.51 7.73 2.60
N VAL A 28 -3.51 7.29 1.86
CA VAL A 28 -4.18 8.07 0.83
C VAL A 28 -5.55 8.47 1.33
N THR A 29 -5.88 9.75 1.23
CA THR A 29 -7.19 10.31 1.62
C THR A 29 -7.85 10.93 0.41
N ALA A 30 -9.18 11.03 0.42
CA ALA A 30 -9.95 11.69 -0.63
C ALA A 30 -11.26 12.27 -0.05
N VAL A 31 -12.05 12.95 -0.89
CA VAL A 31 -13.31 13.56 -0.45
C VAL A 31 -14.36 12.54 0.05
N ASN A 32 -14.31 11.30 -0.43
CA ASN A 32 -15.17 10.21 0.02
C ASN A 32 -14.54 8.84 -0.29
N GLU A 33 -15.09 7.77 0.29
CA GLU A 33 -14.58 6.39 0.13
C GLU A 33 -14.51 5.93 -1.32
N ARG A 34 -15.44 6.37 -2.19
CA ARG A 34 -15.40 6.02 -3.62
C ARG A 34 -14.10 6.50 -4.26
N TRP A 35 -13.68 7.73 -3.97
CA TRP A 35 -12.44 8.28 -4.54
C TRP A 35 -11.18 7.73 -3.86
N VAL A 36 -11.26 7.42 -2.57
CA VAL A 36 -10.19 6.67 -1.88
C VAL A 36 -9.95 5.33 -2.58
N MET A 37 -11.02 4.56 -2.80
CA MET A 37 -10.92 3.24 -3.42
C MET A 37 -10.44 3.30 -4.87
N ALA A 38 -10.90 4.29 -5.65
CA ALA A 38 -10.42 4.49 -7.02
C ALA A 38 -8.91 4.76 -7.06
N ALA A 39 -8.42 5.64 -6.19
CA ALA A 39 -6.99 5.97 -6.09
C ALA A 39 -6.17 4.77 -5.61
N ALA A 40 -6.66 4.08 -4.57
CA ALA A 40 -6.03 2.89 -4.01
C ALA A 40 -5.89 1.76 -5.05
N GLN A 41 -7.00 1.41 -5.72
CA GLN A 41 -7.00 0.37 -6.76
C GLN A 41 -6.09 0.72 -7.95
N SER A 42 -6.05 2.00 -8.34
CA SER A 42 -5.12 2.45 -9.39
C SER A 42 -3.66 2.26 -8.96
N MET A 43 -3.31 2.68 -7.74
CA MET A 43 -1.96 2.57 -7.20
C MET A 43 -1.50 1.13 -6.99
N THR A 44 -2.40 0.24 -6.55
CA THR A 44 -2.08 -1.17 -6.27
C THR A 44 -2.30 -2.10 -7.47
N GLY A 45 -2.80 -1.58 -8.60
CA GLY A 45 -2.97 -2.34 -9.84
C GLY A 45 -1.62 -2.75 -10.47
N PHE A 46 -1.60 -3.87 -11.20
CA PHE A 46 -0.37 -4.41 -11.81
C PHE A 46 0.80 -4.49 -10.80
N ALA A 47 0.55 -5.10 -9.65
CA ALA A 47 1.51 -5.21 -8.54
C ALA A 47 1.35 -6.55 -7.80
N THR A 48 1.17 -7.65 -8.53
CA THR A 48 0.88 -8.97 -7.93
C THR A 48 2.14 -9.76 -7.57
N SER A 49 3.25 -9.53 -8.27
CA SER A 49 4.52 -10.18 -7.97
C SER A 49 5.71 -9.30 -8.36
N VAL A 50 6.68 -9.19 -7.46
CA VAL A 50 7.93 -8.46 -7.72
C VAL A 50 8.74 -9.02 -8.90
N ILE A 51 8.48 -10.27 -9.33
CA ILE A 51 9.19 -10.92 -10.43
C ILE A 51 9.03 -10.16 -11.75
N ALA A 52 7.83 -9.62 -12.04
CA ALA A 52 7.54 -8.99 -13.33
C ALA A 52 6.63 -7.75 -13.25
N CYS A 53 6.06 -7.42 -12.08
CA CYS A 53 5.24 -6.22 -11.89
C CYS A 53 6.04 -5.02 -11.34
N GLY A 54 7.32 -5.21 -11.01
CA GLY A 54 8.20 -4.20 -10.42
C GLY A 54 8.04 -4.01 -8.91
N CYS A 55 6.85 -4.23 -8.36
CA CYS A 55 6.60 -4.28 -6.92
C CYS A 55 5.43 -5.23 -6.59
N GLU A 56 5.25 -5.52 -5.32
CA GLU A 56 4.01 -6.06 -4.76
C GLU A 56 3.29 -4.94 -4.01
N ALA A 57 1.97 -4.81 -4.17
CA ALA A 57 1.21 -3.77 -3.50
C ALA A 57 -0.22 -4.22 -3.17
N GLY A 58 -0.75 -3.69 -2.08
CA GLY A 58 -2.09 -4.04 -1.60
C GLY A 58 -2.71 -2.93 -0.78
N ILE A 59 -4.03 -2.97 -0.70
CA ILE A 59 -4.82 -2.16 0.23
C ILE A 59 -4.77 -2.91 1.57
N ASP A 60 -4.17 -2.31 2.59
CA ASP A 60 -4.11 -2.88 3.94
C ASP A 60 -5.49 -2.83 4.58
N ARG A 61 -6.03 -1.61 4.71
CA ARG A 61 -7.37 -1.36 5.22
C ARG A 61 -7.86 0.04 4.90
N MET A 62 -9.17 0.22 4.98
CA MET A 62 -9.79 1.54 5.02
C MET A 62 -9.57 2.21 6.38
N LEU A 63 -9.54 3.54 6.36
CA LEU A 63 -9.34 4.41 7.51
C LEU A 63 -10.53 5.36 7.62
N SER A 64 -11.09 5.44 8.83
CA SER A 64 -12.08 6.45 9.16
C SER A 64 -11.45 7.85 9.22
N PRO A 65 -12.24 8.93 9.08
CA PRO A 65 -11.76 10.31 9.24
C PRO A 65 -10.94 10.58 10.52
N ASP A 66 -11.26 9.91 11.63
CA ASP A 66 -10.57 10.10 12.91
C ASP A 66 -9.17 9.47 12.95
N GLU A 67 -8.85 8.61 11.98
CA GLU A 67 -7.56 7.93 11.86
C GLU A 67 -6.63 8.60 10.86
N THR A 68 -7.10 9.59 10.10
CA THR A 68 -6.34 10.22 9.02
C THR A 68 -5.81 11.61 9.41
N PRO A 69 -4.66 12.04 8.86
CA PRO A 69 -4.06 13.32 9.24
C PRO A 69 -4.89 14.57 8.91
N ASP A 70 -5.83 14.48 7.96
CA ASP A 70 -6.62 15.61 7.48
C ASP A 70 -8.13 15.49 7.75
N GLY A 71 -8.55 14.50 8.54
CA GLY A 71 -9.96 14.34 8.92
C GLY A 71 -10.85 13.90 7.76
N ARG A 72 -10.29 13.31 6.70
CA ARG A 72 -11.04 12.79 5.54
C ARG A 72 -10.98 11.26 5.51
N PRO A 73 -11.94 10.56 4.88
CA PRO A 73 -11.81 9.13 4.70
C PRO A 73 -10.53 8.79 3.93
N GLY A 74 -9.91 7.67 4.27
CA GLY A 74 -8.66 7.25 3.65
C GLY A 74 -8.48 5.74 3.60
N ALA A 75 -7.34 5.32 3.07
CA ALA A 75 -6.89 3.94 3.04
C ALA A 75 -5.38 3.90 3.30
N ARG A 76 -4.96 2.87 4.04
CA ARG A 76 -3.55 2.52 4.15
C ARG A 76 -3.18 1.57 3.03
N LEU A 77 -2.15 1.92 2.28
CA LEU A 77 -1.65 1.13 1.15
C LEU A 77 -0.24 0.67 1.47
N LEU A 78 0.05 -0.59 1.19
CA LEU A 78 1.37 -1.20 1.38
C LEU A 78 2.01 -1.44 0.03
N ILE A 79 3.31 -1.21 -0.04
CA ILE A 79 4.14 -1.53 -1.20
C ILE A 79 5.41 -2.23 -0.72
N PHE A 80 5.72 -3.32 -1.41
CA PHE A 80 6.87 -4.17 -1.17
C PHE A 80 7.73 -4.30 -2.42
N GLY A 81 9.04 -4.43 -2.22
CA GLY A 81 10.02 -4.61 -3.27
C GLY A 81 11.21 -5.43 -2.79
N MET A 82 12.03 -5.91 -3.73
CA MET A 82 13.22 -6.70 -3.42
C MET A 82 14.25 -5.90 -2.61
N GLU A 83 14.47 -4.64 -2.99
CA GLU A 83 15.42 -3.74 -2.33
C GLU A 83 14.87 -2.31 -2.16
N PRO A 84 15.43 -1.49 -1.26
CA PRO A 84 14.93 -0.14 -0.97
C PRO A 84 14.93 0.82 -2.17
N VAL A 85 15.96 0.75 -3.01
CA VAL A 85 16.09 1.66 -4.17
C VAL A 85 15.02 1.38 -5.22
N GLY A 86 14.79 0.11 -5.56
CA GLY A 86 13.73 -0.31 -6.47
C GLY A 86 12.34 0.03 -5.92
N LEU A 87 12.14 -0.20 -4.62
CA LEU A 87 10.90 0.13 -3.92
C LEU A 87 10.60 1.65 -3.98
N ALA A 88 11.58 2.51 -3.68
CA ALA A 88 11.42 3.95 -3.74
C ALA A 88 11.05 4.44 -5.16
N LYS A 89 11.67 3.87 -6.19
CA LYS A 89 11.33 4.16 -7.59
C LYS A 89 9.89 3.79 -7.93
N MET A 90 9.44 2.60 -7.51
CA MET A 90 8.07 2.14 -7.75
C MET A 90 7.05 2.99 -6.97
N LEU A 91 7.36 3.35 -5.72
CA LEU A 91 6.53 4.25 -4.93
C LEU A 91 6.35 5.61 -5.64
N ALA A 92 7.44 6.26 -6.05
CA ALA A 92 7.38 7.56 -6.73
C ALA A 92 6.60 7.49 -8.05
N THR A 93 6.82 6.43 -8.84
CA THR A 93 6.12 6.23 -10.12
C THR A 93 4.61 6.09 -9.92
N ARG A 94 4.19 5.22 -8.98
CA ARG A 94 2.77 4.99 -8.68
C ARG A 94 2.13 6.20 -8.00
N LEU A 95 2.83 6.86 -7.10
CA LEU A 95 2.38 8.11 -6.47
C LEU A 95 2.08 9.17 -7.54
N GLY A 96 3.02 9.40 -8.47
CA GLY A 96 2.88 10.44 -9.49
C GLY A 96 1.86 10.13 -10.58
N GLN A 97 1.61 8.86 -10.90
CA GLN A 97 0.74 8.46 -12.01
C GLN A 97 -0.63 7.93 -11.58
N CYS A 98 -0.80 7.54 -10.32
CA CYS A 98 -2.06 7.00 -9.80
C CYS A 98 -2.67 7.91 -8.73
N ILE A 99 -1.86 8.43 -7.78
CA ILE A 99 -2.41 9.22 -6.67
C ILE A 99 -2.49 10.69 -7.02
N LEU A 100 -1.40 11.33 -7.45
CA LEU A 100 -1.41 12.75 -7.85
C LEU A 100 -2.48 13.07 -8.91
N THR A 101 -2.79 12.10 -9.77
CA THR A 101 -3.79 12.21 -10.84
C THR A 101 -5.20 11.84 -10.40
N SER A 102 -5.37 11.25 -9.21
CA SER A 102 -6.67 10.88 -8.65
C SER A 102 -7.36 12.09 -8.03
N PRO A 103 -8.64 12.36 -8.38
CA PRO A 103 -9.36 13.52 -7.89
C PRO A 103 -9.45 13.59 -6.36
N SER A 104 -9.28 14.79 -5.82
CA SER A 104 -9.33 15.15 -4.40
C SER A 104 -8.31 14.46 -3.51
N SER A 105 -7.33 13.74 -4.07
CA SER A 105 -6.46 12.90 -3.27
C SER A 105 -5.42 13.72 -2.48
N ALA A 106 -5.00 13.18 -1.34
CA ALA A 106 -3.78 13.61 -0.66
C ALA A 106 -3.03 12.38 -0.13
N CYS A 107 -1.70 12.48 0.00
CA CYS A 107 -0.86 11.35 0.39
C CYS A 107 0.04 11.69 1.58
N TYR A 108 0.06 10.78 2.56
CA TYR A 108 0.80 10.92 3.81
C TYR A 108 1.68 9.70 4.07
N ALA A 109 2.68 9.85 4.94
CA ALA A 109 3.46 8.71 5.40
C ALA A 109 2.57 7.70 6.13
N GLY A 110 2.64 6.43 5.74
CA GLY A 110 1.88 5.33 6.36
C GLY A 110 2.76 4.34 7.14
N LEU A 111 4.05 4.65 7.27
CA LEU A 111 5.01 3.89 8.05
C LEU A 111 6.01 4.86 8.71
N GLU A 112 6.26 4.65 9.99
CA GLU A 112 7.45 5.16 10.65
C GLU A 112 8.56 4.12 10.55
N GLY A 113 9.77 4.55 10.21
CA GLY A 113 10.89 3.64 9.99
C GLY A 113 12.23 4.35 10.17
N GLU A 114 13.25 3.58 10.51
CA GLU A 114 14.64 4.06 10.68
C GLU A 114 15.19 4.64 9.38
N THR A 115 14.77 4.08 8.24
CA THR A 115 15.10 4.60 6.91
C THR A 115 13.92 5.41 6.39
N ARG A 116 14.21 6.59 5.83
CA ARG A 116 13.23 7.44 5.14
C ARG A 116 13.49 7.39 3.64
N ILE A 117 12.42 7.37 2.86
CA ILE A 117 12.46 7.47 1.41
C ILE A 117 11.59 8.63 0.94
N ASP A 118 11.96 9.22 -0.18
CA ASP A 118 11.23 10.33 -0.77
C ASP A 118 9.81 9.92 -1.18
N LEU A 119 8.84 10.74 -0.78
CA LEU A 119 7.44 10.65 -1.19
C LEU A 119 7.12 11.89 -2.05
N GLY A 120 6.59 12.95 -1.45
CA GLY A 120 6.37 14.23 -2.13
C GLY A 120 7.65 14.86 -2.68
N ASN A 121 8.80 14.65 -2.03
CA ASN A 121 10.11 15.11 -2.52
C ASN A 121 10.43 14.58 -3.94
N ALA A 122 10.01 13.35 -4.25
CA ALA A 122 10.29 12.73 -5.54
C ALA A 122 9.47 13.34 -6.68
N ILE A 123 8.26 13.84 -6.39
CA ILE A 123 7.29 14.25 -7.41
C ILE A 123 7.00 15.75 -7.43
N ARG A 124 7.45 16.53 -6.43
CA ARG A 124 7.17 17.98 -6.30
C ARG A 124 7.54 18.80 -7.54
N TYR A 125 8.51 18.34 -8.32
CA TYR A 125 8.96 19.01 -9.54
C TYR A 125 7.88 19.02 -10.65
N PHE A 126 6.83 18.20 -10.53
CA PHE A 126 5.64 18.29 -11.37
C PHE A 126 5.04 19.71 -11.38
N ALA A 127 5.13 20.43 -10.26
CA ALA A 127 4.63 21.79 -10.14
C ALA A 127 5.53 22.86 -10.78
N ASP A 128 6.63 22.48 -11.45
CA ASP A 128 7.50 23.38 -12.24
C ASP A 128 7.92 24.67 -11.51
N GLY A 129 8.31 24.55 -10.23
CA GLY A 129 8.75 25.67 -9.39
C GLY A 129 7.65 26.33 -8.56
N TRP A 130 6.38 25.96 -8.78
CA TRP A 130 5.22 26.49 -8.05
C TRP A 130 4.86 25.69 -6.79
N GLN A 131 5.59 24.61 -6.48
CA GLN A 131 5.39 23.84 -5.26
C GLN A 131 5.68 24.69 -4.01
N VAL A 132 4.79 24.60 -3.01
CA VAL A 132 4.93 25.30 -1.74
C VAL A 132 5.31 24.32 -0.64
N SER A 133 6.40 24.63 0.07
CA SER A 133 6.86 23.89 1.25
C SER A 133 6.09 24.31 2.50
N LYS A 134 5.63 23.34 3.30
CA LYS A 134 5.00 23.57 4.61
C LYS A 134 5.55 22.61 5.65
N LYS A 135 6.00 23.12 6.80
CA LYS A 135 6.45 22.31 7.93
C LYS A 135 5.55 22.57 9.13
N PHE A 136 5.06 21.51 9.74
CA PHE A 136 4.25 21.53 10.96
C PHE A 136 4.88 20.58 11.97
N GLY A 137 5.55 21.14 12.98
CA GLY A 137 6.44 20.37 13.84
C GLY A 137 7.52 19.67 13.01
N ASP A 138 7.69 18.37 13.22
CA ASP A 138 8.68 17.54 12.51
C ASP A 138 8.19 17.02 11.15
N LYS A 139 6.92 17.28 10.79
CA LYS A 139 6.36 16.85 9.51
C LYS A 139 6.55 17.91 8.44
N HIS A 140 6.94 17.47 7.24
CA HIS A 140 7.17 18.32 6.08
C HIS A 140 6.26 17.89 4.94
N PHE A 141 5.58 18.85 4.32
CA PHE A 141 4.61 18.66 3.25
C PHE A 141 4.91 19.55 2.05
N TRP A 142 4.47 19.09 0.88
CA TRP A 142 4.44 19.81 -0.37
C TRP A 142 2.99 20.04 -0.78
N ARG A 143 2.68 21.27 -1.17
CA ARG A 143 1.45 21.63 -1.91
C ARG A 143 1.85 21.86 -3.35
N MET A 144 1.32 21.05 -4.26
CA MET A 144 1.58 21.13 -5.69
C MET A 144 0.33 21.65 -6.40
N PRO A 145 0.38 22.82 -7.06
CA PRO A 145 -0.73 23.29 -7.88
C PRO A 145 -1.05 22.30 -9.01
N VAL A 146 -2.34 21.98 -9.16
CA VAL A 146 -2.91 21.09 -10.18
C VAL A 146 -4.22 21.68 -10.70
N MET A 147 -4.80 21.08 -11.76
CA MET A 147 -6.05 21.61 -12.33
C MET A 147 -7.21 21.70 -11.33
N GLU A 148 -7.33 20.76 -10.39
CA GLU A 148 -8.40 20.75 -9.39
C GLU A 148 -8.15 21.69 -8.19
N GLY A 149 -6.96 22.31 -8.10
CA GLY A 149 -6.53 23.08 -6.95
C GLY A 149 -5.12 22.70 -6.55
N GLU A 150 -4.98 21.92 -5.47
CA GLU A 150 -3.67 21.53 -4.93
C GLU A 150 -3.64 20.07 -4.52
N PHE A 151 -2.59 19.37 -4.93
CA PHE A 151 -2.25 18.06 -4.42
C PHE A 151 -1.30 18.21 -3.23
N LEU A 152 -1.75 17.74 -2.05
CA LEU A 152 -0.97 17.75 -0.81
C LEU A 152 -0.27 16.40 -0.63
N CYS A 153 1.05 16.44 -0.39
CA CYS A 153 1.84 15.23 -0.18
C CYS A 153 2.90 15.44 0.91
N GLU A 154 2.98 14.51 1.87
CA GLU A 154 4.09 14.49 2.83
C GLU A 154 5.43 14.26 2.11
N ALA A 155 6.51 14.87 2.58
CA ALA A 155 7.78 14.91 1.87
C ALA A 155 8.42 13.52 1.74
N GLU A 156 8.28 12.69 2.77
CA GLU A 156 8.93 11.39 2.92
C GLU A 156 8.03 10.41 3.67
N THR A 157 8.28 9.11 3.50
CA THR A 157 7.68 8.05 4.32
C THR A 157 8.77 7.11 4.86
N GLY A 158 8.47 6.37 5.91
CA GLY A 158 9.36 5.35 6.45
C GLY A 158 9.45 4.12 5.54
N LEU A 159 10.58 3.42 5.63
CA LEU A 159 10.83 2.14 4.98
C LEU A 159 11.42 1.16 6.00
N THR A 160 11.03 -0.11 5.89
CA THR A 160 11.66 -1.22 6.62
C THR A 160 12.30 -2.21 5.65
N GLY A 161 13.54 -2.61 5.91
CA GLY A 161 14.20 -3.72 5.23
C GLY A 161 13.90 -5.09 5.85
N LYS A 162 12.98 -5.15 6.81
CA LYS A 162 12.60 -6.35 7.57
C LYS A 162 11.20 -6.85 7.21
N ALA A 163 10.66 -6.45 6.07
CA ALA A 163 9.38 -6.97 5.61
C ALA A 163 9.53 -8.43 5.15
N VAL A 164 8.42 -9.16 5.09
CA VAL A 164 8.38 -10.57 4.68
C VAL A 164 7.32 -10.71 3.60
N GLY A 165 7.67 -11.36 2.50
CA GLY A 165 6.74 -11.71 1.42
C GLY A 165 6.75 -13.20 1.13
N GLY A 166 5.73 -13.67 0.42
CA GLY A 166 5.63 -15.07 0.00
C GLY A 166 5.07 -16.04 1.05
N GLY A 167 4.67 -15.57 2.24
CA GLY A 167 3.88 -16.40 3.16
C GLY A 167 2.59 -16.86 2.48
N ASN A 168 2.31 -18.15 2.47
CA ASN A 168 1.21 -18.72 1.68
C ASN A 168 0.55 -19.94 2.34
N LEU A 169 -0.69 -20.21 1.92
CA LEU A 169 -1.47 -21.40 2.24
C LEU A 169 -2.14 -21.87 0.95
N LEU A 170 -2.23 -23.20 0.74
CA LEU A 170 -2.92 -23.79 -0.40
C LEU A 170 -4.18 -24.51 0.08
N PHE A 171 -5.30 -24.27 -0.60
CA PHE A 171 -6.58 -24.92 -0.30
C PHE A 171 -6.87 -26.00 -1.34
N LEU A 172 -6.91 -27.26 -0.91
CA LEU A 172 -7.33 -28.37 -1.75
C LEU A 172 -8.82 -28.63 -1.52
N ALA A 173 -9.59 -28.62 -2.59
CA ALA A 173 -11.01 -28.90 -2.56
C ALA A 173 -11.40 -29.81 -3.74
N LYS A 174 -12.61 -30.38 -3.66
CA LYS A 174 -13.14 -31.30 -4.68
C LYS A 174 -13.31 -30.67 -6.08
N ASP A 175 -13.49 -29.35 -6.14
CA ASP A 175 -13.63 -28.58 -7.38
C ASP A 175 -13.23 -27.12 -7.17
N ALA A 176 -13.07 -26.39 -8.28
CA ALA A 176 -12.62 -25.01 -8.28
C ALA A 176 -13.58 -24.06 -7.53
N ALA A 177 -14.89 -24.29 -7.57
CA ALA A 177 -15.87 -23.44 -6.91
C ALA A 177 -15.76 -23.54 -5.38
N HIS A 178 -15.50 -24.75 -4.85
CA HIS A 178 -15.29 -24.94 -3.42
C HIS A 178 -13.94 -24.38 -2.96
N ALA A 179 -12.88 -24.53 -3.77
CA ALA A 179 -11.58 -23.93 -3.48
C ALA A 179 -11.66 -22.40 -3.45
N LEU A 180 -12.33 -21.80 -4.43
CA LEU A 180 -12.49 -20.34 -4.53
C LEU A 180 -13.25 -19.78 -3.32
N ARG A 181 -14.37 -20.40 -2.93
CA ARG A 181 -15.11 -19.99 -1.73
C ARG A 181 -14.26 -20.02 -0.46
N ALA A 182 -13.40 -21.03 -0.30
CA ALA A 182 -12.50 -21.12 0.84
C ALA A 182 -11.44 -20.01 0.80
N ALA A 183 -10.89 -19.72 -0.38
CA ALA A 183 -9.92 -18.65 -0.59
C ALA A 183 -10.54 -17.26 -0.34
N GLU A 184 -11.75 -16.99 -0.83
CA GLU A 184 -12.49 -15.75 -0.58
C GLU A 184 -12.72 -15.52 0.92
N ALA A 185 -13.19 -16.56 1.63
CA ALA A 185 -13.38 -16.47 3.08
C ALA A 185 -12.05 -16.25 3.84
N ALA A 186 -10.94 -16.78 3.34
CA ALA A 186 -9.62 -16.55 3.92
C ALA A 186 -9.15 -15.10 3.68
N VAL A 187 -9.35 -14.55 2.48
CA VAL A 187 -9.04 -13.15 2.16
C VAL A 187 -9.89 -12.20 3.02
N ASP A 188 -11.19 -12.46 3.15
CA ASP A 188 -12.08 -11.68 4.03
C ASP A 188 -11.64 -11.73 5.50
N ALA A 189 -11.05 -12.84 5.95
CA ALA A 189 -10.51 -12.95 7.30
C ALA A 189 -9.19 -12.19 7.48
N ILE A 190 -8.35 -12.10 6.43
CA ILE A 190 -7.09 -11.35 6.42
C ILE A 190 -7.35 -9.84 6.41
N HIS A 191 -8.40 -9.37 5.72
CA HIS A 191 -8.74 -7.95 5.60
C HIS A 191 -9.51 -7.36 6.82
N LYS A 192 -9.56 -8.07 7.95
CA LYS A 192 -10.15 -7.56 9.20
C LYS A 192 -9.17 -6.69 9.98
#